data_AF-A0A519V726-F1
#
_entry.id   AF-A0A519V726-F1
#
_cell.length_a   1.000
_cell.length_b   1.000
_cell.length_c   1.000
_cell.angle_alpha   90.00
_cell.angle_beta   90.00
_cell.angle_gamma   90.00
#
_symmetry.space_group_name_H-M   'P 1'
#
loop_
_entity.id
_entity.type
_entity.pdbx_description
1 polymer ?
#
loop_
_entity_poly.entity_id
_entity_poly.type
_entity_poly.pdbx_seq_one_letter_code
_entity_poly.pdbx_strand_id
1 'polypeptide(L)' 'MQFKNEVEAVDALKQSFNNIKAEIGKVVIGQDEIIKSVLIAIFSNGHCLLVGVPGLAKTLLVQTVASVLDLNFNRIQFTP' A
#
# COMPACT_ATOMS: atom_id res chain seq x y z
N MET A 1 2.46 21.16 -6.27
CA MET A 1 2.25 21.84 -4.98
C MET A 1 3.52 22.58 -4.61
N GLN A 2 3.40 23.80 -4.09
CA GLN A 2 4.55 24.56 -3.59
C GLN A 2 4.35 24.70 -2.08
N PHE A 3 5.21 24.06 -1.29
CA PHE A 3 5.18 24.10 0.16
C PHE A 3 6.08 25.23 0.67
N LYS A 4 5.67 25.95 1.70
CA LYS A 4 6.40 27.11 2.24
C LYS A 4 7.57 26.69 3.13
N ASN A 5 7.51 25.51 3.73
CA ASN A 5 8.57 24.93 4.55
C ASN A 5 8.47 23.40 4.61
N GLU A 6 9.48 22.76 5.18
CA GLU A 6 9.56 21.29 5.32
C GLU A 6 8.45 20.73 6.22
N VAL A 7 8.01 21.48 7.24
CA VAL A 7 6.94 21.05 8.14
C VAL A 7 5.63 20.89 7.38
N GLU A 8 5.28 21.86 6.53
CA GLU A 8 4.08 21.82 5.69
C GLU A 8 4.14 20.66 4.67
N ALA A 9 5.33 20.40 4.10
CA ALA A 9 5.52 19.26 3.20
C ALA A 9 5.33 17.91 3.91
N VAL A 10 5.84 17.77 5.14
CA VAL A 10 5.69 16.56 5.97
C VAL A 10 4.22 16.35 6.37
N ASP A 11 3.51 17.41 6.74
CA ASP A 11 2.09 17.33 7.08
C ASP A 11 1.24 16.91 5.86
N ALA A 12 1.51 17.46 4.67
CA ALA A 12 0.85 17.09 3.44
C ALA A 12 1.11 15.61 3.06
N LEU A 13 2.33 15.12 3.27
CA LEU A 13 2.66 13.70 3.07
C LEU A 13 1.89 12.80 4.04
N LYS A 14 1.84 13.17 5.33
CA LYS A 14 1.09 12.43 6.35
C LYS A 14 -0.40 12.36 6.02
N GLN A 15 -0.99 13.47 5.55
CA GLN A 15 -2.39 13.50 5.13
C GLN A 15 -2.62 12.59 3.90
N SER A 16 -1.74 12.65 2.91
CA SER A 16 -1.82 11.79 1.72
C SER A 16 -1.71 10.31 2.09
N PHE A 17 -0.79 9.95 2.99
CA PHE A 17 -0.64 8.60 3.51
C PHE A 17 -1.92 8.11 4.21
N ASN A 18 -2.54 8.94 5.04
CA ASN A 18 -3.79 8.60 5.72
C ASN A 18 -4.94 8.39 4.73
N ASN A 19 -5.02 9.20 3.68
CA ASN A 19 -6.03 9.05 2.63
C ASN A 19 -5.85 7.72 1.88
N ILE A 20 -4.62 7.39 1.48
CA ILE A 20 -4.28 6.11 0.84
C ILE A 20 -4.71 4.94 1.74
N LYS A 21 -4.32 5.00 3.02
CA LYS A 21 -4.65 3.95 4.00
C LYS A 21 -6.17 3.80 4.17
N ALA A 22 -6.91 4.91 4.23
CA ALA A 22 -8.35 4.91 4.36
C ALA A 22 -9.03 4.28 3.12
N GLU A 23 -8.59 4.60 1.91
CA GLU A 23 -9.13 4.00 0.68
C GLU A 23 -8.87 2.49 0.62
N ILE A 24 -7.66 2.04 0.96
CA ILE A 24 -7.34 0.60 1.04
C ILE A 24 -8.22 -0.09 2.08
N GLY A 25 -8.44 0.55 3.23
CA GLY A 25 -9.24 0.04 4.34
C GLY A 25 -10.72 -0.19 4.02
N LYS A 26 -11.25 0.42 2.94
CA LYS A 26 -12.62 0.15 2.46
C LYS A 26 -12.78 -1.26 1.88
N VAL A 27 -11.69 -1.87 1.42
CA VAL A 27 -11.69 -3.20 0.77
C VAL A 27 -10.94 -4.23 1.62
N VAL A 28 -9.86 -3.84 2.29
CA VAL A 28 -9.00 -4.73 3.07
C VAL A 28 -9.14 -4.39 4.55
N ILE A 29 -9.86 -5.24 5.29
CA ILE A 29 -10.20 -5.01 6.69
C ILE A 29 -9.21 -5.71 7.63
N GLY A 30 -8.77 -5.02 8.68
CA GLY A 30 -7.99 -5.60 9.78
C GLY A 30 -6.52 -5.90 9.48
N GLN A 31 -5.96 -5.34 8.41
CA GLN A 31 -4.58 -5.58 7.96
C GLN A 31 -3.69 -4.33 8.00
N ASP A 32 -3.94 -3.42 8.96
CA ASP A 32 -3.28 -2.11 9.04
C ASP A 32 -1.75 -2.15 8.97
N GLU A 33 -1.11 -3.05 9.73
CA GLU A 33 0.35 -3.17 9.78
C GLU A 33 0.93 -3.75 8.49
N ILE A 34 0.21 -4.67 7.84
CA ILE A 34 0.61 -5.23 6.54
C ILE A 34 0.52 -4.14 5.46
N ILE A 35 -0.58 -3.40 5.43
CA ILE A 35 -0.77 -2.27 4.50
C ILE A 35 0.37 -1.26 4.66
N LYS A 36 0.68 -0.87 5.91
CA LYS A 36 1.79 0.04 6.20
C LYS A 36 3.13 -0.50 5.70
N SER A 37 3.42 -1.77 5.95
CA SER A 37 4.69 -2.40 5.53
C SER A 37 4.82 -2.48 4.00
N VAL A 38 3.73 -2.79 3.29
CA VAL A 38 3.69 -2.82 1.82
C VAL A 38 3.93 -1.41 1.24
N LEU A 39 3.28 -0.39 1.80
CA LEU A 39 3.49 1.00 1.36
C LEU A 39 4.94 1.45 1.58
N ILE A 40 5.53 1.12 2.74
CA ILE A 40 6.94 1.41 3.02
C ILE A 40 7.85 0.73 1.99
N ALA A 41 7.59 -0.55 1.67
CA ALA A 41 8.36 -1.28 0.67
C ALA A 41 8.29 -0.59 -0.70
N ILE A 42 7.09 -0.22 -1.17
CA ILE A 42 6.90 0.47 -2.45
C ILE A 42 7.64 1.82 -2.48
N PHE A 43 7.44 2.67 -1.46
CA PHE A 43 8.07 3.99 -1.42
C PHE A 43 9.60 3.93 -1.28
N SER A 44 10.12 2.83 -0.73
CA SER A 44 11.56 2.60 -0.61
C SER A 44 12.15 1.86 -1.82
N ASN A 45 11.36 1.62 -2.89
CA ASN A 45 11.74 0.76 -4.02
C ASN A 45 12.22 -0.65 -3.60
N GLY A 46 11.66 -1.17 -2.51
CA GLY A 46 11.95 -2.49 -1.98
C GLY A 46 10.98 -3.57 -2.47
N HIS A 47 11.20 -4.80 -1.99
CA HIS A 47 10.34 -5.95 -2.25
C HIS A 47 9.81 -6.53 -0.93
N CYS A 48 8.58 -7.03 -0.93
CA CYS A 48 7.97 -7.67 0.23
C CYS A 48 7.50 -9.09 -0.08
N LEU A 49 7.64 -9.99 0.89
CA LEU A 49 7.09 -11.35 0.84
C LEU A 49 5.87 -11.43 1.77
N LEU A 50 4.69 -11.67 1.21
CA LEU A 50 3.45 -11.82 1.98
C LEU A 50 3.21 -13.29 2.33
N VAL A 51 3.53 -13.68 3.56
CA VAL A 51 3.34 -15.05 4.08
C VAL A 51 2.07 -15.13 4.91
N GLY A 52 1.31 -16.21 4.74
CA GLY A 52 0.15 -16.52 5.57
C GLY A 52 -0.70 -17.63 4.96
N VAL A 53 -1.70 -18.11 5.69
CA VAL A 53 -2.59 -19.18 5.22
C VAL A 53 -3.41 -18.75 3.98
N PRO A 54 -3.89 -19.70 3.15
CA PRO A 54 -4.80 -19.40 2.05
C PRO A 54 -6.05 -18.63 2.51
N GLY A 55 -6.59 -17.77 1.65
CA GLY A 55 -7.82 -17.03 1.94
C GLY A 55 -7.65 -15.70 2.69
N LEU A 56 -6.46 -15.33 3.15
CA LEU A 56 -6.22 -14.05 3.85
C LEU A 56 -6.05 -12.83 2.93
N ALA A 57 -6.80 -12.78 1.83
CA ALA A 57 -6.87 -11.62 0.94
C ALA A 57 -5.52 -11.08 0.42
N LYS A 58 -4.44 -11.89 0.39
CA LYS A 58 -3.10 -11.43 -0.06
C LYS A 58 -3.13 -10.83 -1.46
N THR A 59 -3.78 -11.50 -2.40
CA THR A 59 -3.92 -11.01 -3.78
C THR A 59 -4.80 -9.76 -3.84
N LEU A 60 -5.91 -9.75 -3.10
CA LEU A 60 -6.80 -8.59 -3.01
C LEU A 60 -6.05 -7.36 -2.45
N LEU A 61 -5.22 -7.54 -1.41
CA LEU A 61 -4.43 -6.47 -0.82
C LEU A 61 -3.50 -5.83 -1.85
N VAL A 62 -2.73 -6.62 -2.59
CA VAL A 62 -1.79 -6.07 -3.58
C VAL A 62 -2.53 -5.42 -4.74
N GLN A 63 -3.66 -5.99 -5.18
CA GLN A 63 -4.51 -5.37 -6.21
C GLN A 63 -5.11 -4.04 -5.76
N THR A 64 -5.64 -3.97 -4.54
CA THR A 64 -6.20 -2.75 -3.97
C THR A 64 -5.14 -1.67 -3.81
N VAL A 65 -3.96 -2.02 -3.29
CA VAL A 65 -2.84 -1.07 -3.16
C VAL A 65 -2.45 -0.51 -4.53
N ALA A 66 -2.31 -1.38 -5.55
CA ALA A 66 -2.00 -0.94 -6.91
C ALA A 66 -3.08 -0.01 -7.47
N SER A 67 -4.36 -0.35 -7.31
CA SER A 67 -5.47 0.47 -7.78
C SER A 67 -5.55 1.83 -7.08
N VAL A 68 -5.32 1.90 -5.77
CA VAL A 68 -5.37 3.17 -5.01
C VAL A 68 -4.21 4.09 -5.36
N LEU A 69 -3.05 3.51 -5.70
CA LEU A 69 -1.85 4.25 -6.07
C LEU A 69 -1.71 4.48 -7.59
N ASP A 70 -2.70 4.06 -8.39
CA ASP A 70 -2.65 4.12 -9.86
C ASP A 70 -1.41 3.42 -10.47
N LEU A 71 -1.08 2.24 -9.93
CA LEU A 71 0.04 1.41 -10.35
C LEU A 71 -0.43 0.24 -11.22
N ASN A 72 0.46 -0.23 -12.11
CA ASN A 72 0.23 -1.47 -12.85
C ASN A 72 0.34 -2.68 -11.93
N PHE A 73 -0.65 -3.58 -11.97
CA PHE A 73 -0.64 -4.86 -11.26
C PHE A 73 -0.45 -6.03 -12.24
N ASN A 74 0.60 -6.82 -12.02
CA ASN A 74 0.85 -8.04 -12.77
C ASN A 74 0.97 -9.23 -11.80
N ARG A 75 0.34 -10.36 -12.16
CA ARG A 75 0.39 -11.60 -11.38
C ARG A 75 1.08 -12.70 -12.18
N ILE A 76 2.20 -13.21 -11.66
CA ILE A 76 2.90 -14.37 -12.19
C ILE A 76 2.64 -15.55 -11.25
N GLN A 77 2.01 -16.60 -11.77
CA GLN A 77 1.81 -17.86 -11.03
C GLN A 77 2.98 -18.77 -11.32
N PHE A 78 3.75 -19.11 -10.28
CA PHE A 78 4.69 -20.23 -10.36
C PHE A 78 3.87 -21.54 -10.45
N THR A 79 4.07 -22.29 -11.52
CA THR A 79 3.65 -23.69 -11.62
C THR A 79 4.64 -24.57 -10.84
N PRO A 80 4.29 -25.82 -10.49
CA PRO A 80 5.20 -26.72 -9.78
C PRO A 80 6.51 -26.97 -10.54
#